data_AF-A0A937XFT2-F1
#
_entry.id   AF-A0A937XFT2-F1
#
_cell.length_a   1.000
_cell.length_b   1.000
_cell.length_c   1.000
_cell.angle_alpha   90.00
_cell.angle_beta   90.00
_cell.angle_gamma   90.00
#
_symmetry.space_group_name_H-M   'P 1'
#
loop_
_entity.id
_entity.type
_entity.pdbx_description
1 polymer ?
#
loop_
_entity_poly.entity_id
_entity_poly.type
_entity_poly.pdbx_seq_one_letter_code
_entity_poly.pdbx_strand_id
1 'polypeptide(L)'
;MENRRRSSRSEWAEFSLLLGLRLRELRGRAGLTQTQVAEFLGKPAPGGKSWVCQLEKGRLREVSINSVVEFVRACRADIEELADVVNGYVRRPPIAEERTRNQVAEAAAGLPLFKRARVERYDRFRNPMTRGRETPEQQCERRVREAKGQVRAIRWERRLHRVWNDVLNELGAGCADPLAVHLMAYSRKVFGALRRTRRTRPVWRKKALAGLEVWAVEHGLPPEPFDRMKQAVVALFADMERRGELD
;
A
#
# COMPACT_ATOMS: atom_id res chain seq x y z
N MET A 1 -18.40 8.76 -3.33
CA MET A 1 -18.11 8.46 -4.76
C MET A 1 -17.32 9.57 -5.47
N GLU A 2 -17.30 10.80 -4.97
CA GLU A 2 -16.74 11.96 -5.66
C GLU A 2 -15.21 11.93 -5.83
N ASN A 3 -14.46 11.39 -4.86
CA ASN A 3 -13.01 11.22 -4.98
C ASN A 3 -12.60 10.23 -6.10
N ARG A 4 -13.47 9.28 -6.50
CA ARG A 4 -13.16 8.33 -7.60
C ARG A 4 -13.04 9.02 -8.96
N ARG A 5 -13.78 10.12 -9.18
CA ARG A 5 -13.79 10.86 -10.45
C ARG A 5 -12.64 11.86 -10.56
N ARG A 6 -11.98 12.23 -9.46
CA ARG A 6 -10.88 13.22 -9.47
C ARG A 6 -9.53 12.62 -9.84
N SER A 7 -9.14 11.46 -9.27
CA SER A 7 -7.82 10.84 -9.53
C SER A 7 -7.65 10.39 -10.98
N SER A 8 -8.57 9.59 -11.52
CA SER A 8 -8.48 9.07 -12.89
C SER A 8 -8.53 10.17 -13.95
N ARG A 9 -9.18 11.29 -13.62
CA ARG A 9 -9.27 12.46 -14.50
C ARG A 9 -7.96 13.26 -14.52
N SER A 10 -7.19 13.23 -13.44
CA SER A 10 -5.85 13.82 -13.38
C SER A 10 -4.84 13.02 -14.20
N GLU A 11 -4.84 11.69 -14.05
CA GLU A 11 -3.90 10.80 -14.75
C GLU A 11 -4.12 10.80 -16.27
N TRP A 12 -5.39 10.74 -16.70
CA TRP A 12 -5.73 10.86 -18.12
C TRP A 12 -5.36 12.25 -18.69
N ALA A 13 -5.54 13.30 -17.90
CA ALA A 13 -5.16 14.65 -18.31
C ALA A 13 -3.64 14.79 -18.48
N GLU A 14 -2.85 14.19 -17.58
CA GLU A 14 -1.38 14.13 -17.68
C GLU A 14 -0.94 13.38 -18.94
N PHE A 15 -1.48 12.18 -19.19
CA PHE A 15 -1.19 11.41 -20.41
C PHE A 15 -1.58 12.19 -21.67
N SER A 16 -2.78 12.76 -21.69
CA SER A 16 -3.28 13.53 -22.85
C SER A 16 -2.40 14.75 -23.12
N LEU A 17 -1.90 15.41 -22.07
CA LEU A 17 -0.99 16.54 -22.19
C LEU A 17 0.36 16.10 -22.79
N LEU A 18 0.98 15.05 -22.26
CA LEU A 18 2.26 14.53 -22.76
C LEU A 18 2.14 14.07 -24.22
N LEU A 19 1.06 13.37 -24.55
CA LEU A 19 0.75 12.95 -25.92
C LEU A 19 0.60 14.18 -26.84
N GLY A 20 -0.17 15.18 -26.42
CA GLY A 20 -0.37 16.42 -27.19
C GLY A 20 0.94 17.18 -27.45
N LEU A 21 1.82 17.26 -26.45
CA LEU A 21 3.15 17.86 -26.59
C LEU A 21 4.00 17.11 -27.61
N ARG A 22 4.01 15.78 -27.57
CA ARG A 22 4.75 14.94 -28.52
C ARG A 22 4.20 15.08 -29.94
N LEU A 23 2.88 15.11 -30.12
CA LEU A 23 2.25 15.35 -31.42
C LEU A 23 2.59 16.74 -31.99
N ARG A 24 2.61 17.77 -31.13
CA ARG A 24 3.03 19.12 -31.53
C ARG A 24 4.48 19.16 -32.01
N GLU A 25 5.37 18.43 -31.33
CA GLU A 25 6.77 18.31 -31.73
C GLU A 25 6.92 17.62 -33.09
N LEU A 26 6.20 16.50 -33.31
CA LEU A 26 6.17 15.80 -34.60
C LEU A 26 5.70 16.72 -35.73
N ARG A 27 4.60 17.45 -35.49
CA ARG A 27 4.11 18.45 -36.45
C ARG A 27 5.16 19.51 -36.74
N GLY A 28 5.83 20.02 -35.70
CA GLY A 28 6.88 21.03 -35.82
C GLY A 28 8.06 20.55 -36.68
N ARG A 29 8.52 19.30 -36.47
CA ARG A 29 9.58 18.68 -37.28
C ARG A 29 9.18 18.46 -38.74
N ALA A 30 7.91 18.14 -38.98
CA ALA A 30 7.37 18.01 -40.33
C ALA A 30 7.18 19.36 -41.06
N GLY A 31 7.38 20.49 -40.38
CA GLY A 31 7.18 21.83 -40.95
C GLY A 31 5.71 22.16 -41.25
N LEU A 32 4.77 21.44 -40.63
CA LEU A 32 3.35 21.60 -40.90
C LEU A 32 2.69 22.59 -39.93
N THR A 33 1.76 23.39 -40.44
CA THR A 33 0.85 24.19 -39.61
C THR A 33 -0.31 23.33 -39.10
N GLN A 34 -1.00 23.79 -38.04
CA GLN A 34 -2.20 23.10 -37.53
C GLN A 34 -3.32 23.03 -38.58
N THR A 35 -3.42 24.02 -39.47
CA THR A 35 -4.39 24.03 -40.58
C THR A 35 -4.07 22.93 -41.59
N GLN A 36 -2.81 22.81 -42.02
CA GLN A 36 -2.40 21.77 -42.97
C GLN A 36 -2.62 20.37 -42.42
N VAL A 37 -2.30 20.12 -41.14
CA VAL A 37 -2.61 18.83 -40.51
C VAL A 37 -4.12 18.56 -40.52
N ALA A 38 -4.95 19.57 -40.20
CA ALA A 38 -6.40 19.41 -40.25
C ALA A 38 -6.91 19.08 -41.67
N GLU A 39 -6.32 19.67 -42.71
CA GLU A 39 -6.61 19.34 -44.10
C GLU A 39 -6.24 17.89 -44.44
N PHE A 40 -5.04 17.42 -44.06
CA PHE A 40 -4.63 16.02 -44.24
C PHE A 40 -5.57 15.03 -43.53
N LEU A 41 -6.14 15.43 -42.40
CA LEU A 41 -7.12 14.64 -41.64
C LEU A 41 -8.55 14.72 -42.21
N GLY A 42 -8.76 15.36 -43.36
CA GLY A 42 -10.08 15.53 -43.98
C GLY A 42 -11.00 16.47 -43.20
N LYS A 43 -10.43 17.44 -42.46
CA LYS A 43 -11.16 18.42 -41.63
C LYS A 43 -10.82 19.87 -42.04
N PRO A 44 -11.12 20.31 -43.28
CA PRO A 44 -10.71 21.63 -43.78
C PRO A 44 -11.46 22.81 -43.16
N ALA A 45 -12.57 22.58 -42.46
CA ALA A 45 -13.36 23.64 -41.82
C ALA A 45 -12.61 24.32 -40.66
N PRO A 46 -13.02 25.54 -40.23
CA PRO A 46 -12.41 26.25 -39.09
C PRO A 46 -12.33 25.42 -37.79
N GLY A 47 -13.25 24.46 -37.63
CA GLY A 47 -13.25 23.51 -36.51
C GLY A 47 -12.08 22.53 -36.52
N GLY A 48 -11.51 22.18 -37.68
CA GLY A 48 -10.39 21.23 -37.80
C GLY A 48 -9.10 21.75 -37.18
N LYS A 49 -8.72 23.01 -37.47
CA LYS A 49 -7.57 23.67 -36.82
C LYS A 49 -7.75 23.74 -35.30
N SER A 50 -8.95 24.10 -34.85
CA SER A 50 -9.28 24.12 -33.41
C SER A 50 -9.14 22.73 -32.79
N TRP A 51 -9.64 21.70 -33.46
CA TRP A 51 -9.51 20.31 -33.03
C TRP A 51 -8.04 19.88 -32.89
N VAL A 52 -7.19 20.18 -33.88
CA VAL A 52 -5.73 19.93 -33.80
C VAL A 52 -5.10 20.68 -32.62
N CYS A 53 -5.47 21.95 -32.42
CA CYS A 53 -5.00 22.75 -31.29
C CYS A 53 -5.41 22.17 -29.93
N GLN A 54 -6.63 21.63 -29.81
CA GLN A 54 -7.09 20.96 -28.58
C GLN A 54 -6.38 19.63 -28.36
N LEU A 55 -6.10 18.87 -29.43
CA LEU A 55 -5.33 17.63 -29.37
C LEU A 55 -3.92 17.88 -28.83
N GLU A 56 -3.21 18.85 -29.42
CA GLU A 56 -1.83 19.22 -29.02
C GLU A 56 -1.75 19.76 -27.58
N LYS A 57 -2.85 20.30 -27.06
CA LYS A 57 -2.95 20.78 -25.68
C LYS A 57 -3.39 19.70 -24.69
N GLY A 58 -3.70 18.48 -25.16
CA GLY A 58 -4.26 17.41 -24.34
C GLY A 58 -5.65 17.72 -23.76
N ARG A 59 -6.42 18.59 -24.43
CA ARG A 59 -7.72 19.08 -23.95
C ARG A 59 -8.92 18.43 -24.63
N LEU A 60 -8.69 17.62 -25.67
CA LEU A 60 -9.76 16.82 -26.26
C LEU A 60 -10.25 15.79 -25.23
N ARG A 61 -11.57 15.78 -25.01
CA ARG A 61 -12.20 14.83 -24.07
C ARG A 61 -12.02 13.38 -24.52
N GLU A 62 -12.12 13.16 -25.83
CA GLU A 62 -12.08 11.85 -26.44
C GLU A 62 -11.12 11.91 -27.63
N VAL A 63 -9.97 11.25 -27.47
CA VAL A 63 -8.99 11.07 -28.52
C VAL A 63 -9.01 9.60 -28.90
N SER A 64 -9.45 9.30 -30.12
CA SER A 64 -9.39 7.92 -30.62
C SER A 64 -7.97 7.58 -31.05
N ILE A 65 -7.57 6.31 -30.94
CA ILE A 65 -6.27 5.85 -31.43
C ILE A 65 -6.12 6.10 -32.93
N ASN A 66 -7.19 5.95 -33.70
CA ASN A 66 -7.20 6.24 -35.14
C ASN A 66 -6.86 7.71 -35.41
N SER A 67 -7.40 8.64 -34.60
CA SER A 67 -7.07 10.06 -34.73
C SER A 67 -5.60 10.36 -34.46
N VAL A 68 -4.97 9.64 -33.53
CA VAL A 68 -3.53 9.77 -33.25
C VAL A 68 -2.70 9.20 -34.40
N VAL A 69 -3.06 8.00 -34.88
CA VAL A 69 -2.35 7.34 -36.01
C VAL A 69 -2.44 8.17 -37.28
N GLU A 70 -3.62 8.69 -37.63
CA GLU A 70 -3.77 9.55 -38.81
C GLU A 70 -3.00 10.87 -38.64
N PHE A 71 -2.89 11.41 -37.43
CA PHE A 71 -2.06 12.59 -37.17
C PHE A 71 -0.58 12.30 -37.41
N VAL A 72 -0.07 11.19 -36.87
CA VAL A 72 1.32 10.75 -37.05
C VAL A 72 1.61 10.50 -38.53
N ARG A 73 0.68 9.85 -39.24
CA ARG A 73 0.74 9.63 -40.70
C ARG A 73 0.77 10.95 -41.48
N ALA A 74 -0.07 11.93 -41.10
CA ALA A 74 -0.06 13.26 -41.71
C ALA A 74 1.29 13.98 -41.53
N CYS A 75 1.97 13.74 -40.41
CA CYS A 75 3.32 14.25 -40.14
C CYS A 75 4.44 13.40 -40.78
N ARG A 76 4.11 12.30 -41.47
CA ARG A 76 5.07 11.33 -42.03
C ARG A 76 6.07 10.80 -41.00
N ALA A 77 5.62 10.64 -39.77
CA ALA A 77 6.41 10.06 -38.69
C ALA A 77 6.01 8.60 -38.43
N ASP A 78 6.87 7.90 -37.68
CA ASP A 78 6.64 6.52 -37.25
C ASP A 78 5.92 6.48 -35.88
N ILE A 79 5.14 5.43 -35.62
CA ILE A 79 4.37 5.32 -34.36
C ILE A 79 5.28 5.13 -33.15
N GLU A 80 6.48 4.60 -33.38
CA GLU A 80 7.57 4.42 -32.43
C GLU A 80 8.00 5.75 -31.80
N GLU A 81 7.78 6.88 -32.47
CA GLU A 81 8.04 8.22 -31.94
C GLU A 81 7.12 8.60 -30.78
N LEU A 82 6.01 7.87 -30.59
CA LEU A 82 5.11 8.00 -29.43
C LEU A 82 5.36 6.93 -28.37
N ALA A 83 6.28 5.99 -28.61
CA ALA A 83 6.41 4.80 -27.78
C ALA A 83 6.79 5.14 -26.34
N ASP A 84 7.59 6.17 -26.09
CA ASP A 84 7.95 6.60 -24.74
C ASP A 84 6.73 7.05 -23.92
N VAL A 85 5.85 7.86 -24.52
CA VAL A 85 4.63 8.37 -23.89
C VAL A 85 3.64 7.23 -23.65
N VAL A 86 3.40 6.41 -24.68
CA VAL A 86 2.46 5.29 -24.60
C VAL A 86 2.97 4.24 -23.62
N ASN A 87 4.24 3.84 -23.69
CA ASN A 87 4.81 2.88 -22.76
C ASN A 87 4.84 3.44 -21.33
N GLY A 88 5.10 4.73 -21.15
CA GLY A 88 5.03 5.38 -19.85
C GLY A 88 3.66 5.22 -19.20
N TYR A 89 2.58 5.37 -19.98
CA TYR A 89 1.21 5.17 -19.51
C TYR A 89 0.87 3.69 -19.31
N VAL A 90 1.18 2.82 -20.28
CA VAL A 90 0.83 1.39 -20.25
C VAL A 90 1.58 0.63 -19.14
N ARG A 91 2.79 1.06 -18.78
CA ARG A 91 3.55 0.48 -17.65
C ARG A 91 2.99 0.85 -16.29
N ARG A 92 2.05 1.79 -16.19
CA ARG A 92 1.41 2.12 -14.92
C ARG A 92 0.58 0.92 -14.42
N PRO A 93 0.54 0.69 -13.11
CA PRO A 93 -0.37 -0.31 -12.56
C PRO A 93 -1.82 0.06 -12.92
N PRO A 94 -2.72 -0.93 -13.07
CA PRO A 94 -4.14 -0.65 -13.25
C PRO A 94 -4.67 0.27 -12.13
N ILE A 95 -5.67 1.12 -12.45
CA ILE A 95 -6.24 2.09 -11.47
C ILE A 95 -6.68 1.41 -10.16
N ALA A 96 -7.22 0.19 -10.23
CA ALA A 96 -7.60 -0.57 -9.05
C ALA A 96 -6.39 -0.93 -8.16
N GLU A 97 -5.27 -1.32 -8.79
CA GLU A 97 -4.02 -1.63 -8.11
C GLU A 97 -3.40 -0.38 -7.49
N GLU A 98 -3.38 0.75 -8.22
CA GLU A 98 -2.86 2.03 -7.71
C GLU A 98 -3.66 2.52 -6.49
N ARG A 99 -4.99 2.39 -6.53
CA ARG A 99 -5.85 2.70 -5.36
C ARG A 99 -5.53 1.83 -4.16
N THR A 100 -5.34 0.53 -4.37
CA THR A 100 -4.96 -0.39 -3.30
C THR A 100 -3.63 0.00 -2.68
N ARG A 101 -2.63 0.30 -3.52
CA ARG A 101 -1.32 0.80 -3.05
C ARG A 101 -1.44 2.08 -2.25
N ASN A 102 -2.26 3.03 -2.71
CA ASN A 102 -2.51 4.29 -1.98
C ASN A 102 -3.20 4.04 -0.63
N GLN A 103 -4.19 3.14 -0.57
CA GLN A 103 -4.86 2.78 0.69
C GLN A 103 -3.93 2.06 1.67
N VAL A 104 -3.03 1.22 1.16
CA VAL A 104 -1.98 0.57 1.96
C VAL A 104 -0.99 1.60 2.50
N ALA A 105 -0.55 2.54 1.65
CA ALA A 105 0.35 3.63 2.05
C ALA A 105 -0.30 4.54 3.10
N GLU A 106 -1.57 4.91 2.92
CA GLU A 106 -2.36 5.69 3.88
C GLU A 106 -2.47 4.97 5.23
N ALA A 107 -2.79 3.67 5.21
CA ALA A 107 -2.83 2.86 6.43
C ALA A 107 -1.47 2.87 7.17
N ALA A 108 -0.37 2.90 6.42
CA ALA A 108 0.99 2.89 6.95
C ALA A 108 1.58 4.27 7.27
N ALA A 109 0.89 5.37 6.96
CA ALA A 109 1.44 6.74 7.03
C ALA A 109 1.91 7.15 8.44
N GLY A 110 1.27 6.64 9.50
CA GLY A 110 1.64 6.93 10.89
C GLY A 110 2.79 6.07 11.46
N LEU A 111 3.45 5.27 10.63
CA LEU A 111 4.58 4.42 11.04
C LEU A 111 5.93 5.08 10.74
N PRO A 112 7.02 4.71 11.47
CA PRO A 112 8.37 5.05 11.07
C PRO A 112 8.67 4.57 9.65
N LEU A 113 9.55 5.29 8.96
CA LEU A 113 9.92 5.01 7.57
C LEU A 113 10.27 3.53 7.34
N PHE A 114 11.11 2.92 8.19
CA PHE A 114 11.50 1.52 8.03
C PHE A 114 10.32 0.54 8.17
N LYS A 115 9.37 0.83 9.07
CA LYS A 115 8.18 -0.01 9.28
C LYS A 115 7.15 0.20 8.17
N ARG A 116 7.00 1.45 7.70
CA ARG A 116 6.18 1.78 6.53
C ARG A 116 6.68 1.04 5.29
N ALA A 117 7.99 1.13 5.01
CA ALA A 117 8.63 0.43 3.90
C ALA A 117 8.42 -1.09 3.99
N ARG A 118 8.43 -1.66 5.19
CA ARG A 118 8.12 -3.09 5.39
C ARG A 118 6.69 -3.45 4.97
N VAL A 119 5.69 -2.64 5.33
CA VAL A 119 4.29 -2.86 4.95
C VAL A 119 4.12 -2.75 3.43
N GLU A 120 4.66 -1.68 2.83
CA GLU A 120 4.60 -1.45 1.38
C GLU A 120 5.36 -2.53 0.59
N ARG A 121 6.51 -3.00 1.08
CA ARG A 121 7.27 -4.10 0.47
C ARG A 121 6.48 -5.40 0.54
N TYR A 122 5.88 -5.71 1.68
CA TYR A 122 5.05 -6.90 1.82
C TYR A 122 3.89 -6.90 0.83
N ASP A 123 3.24 -5.75 0.66
CA ASP A 123 2.17 -5.56 -0.32
C ASP A 123 2.65 -5.76 -1.77
N ARG A 124 3.81 -5.19 -2.13
CA ARG A 124 4.36 -5.26 -3.50
C ARG A 124 4.86 -6.64 -3.91
N PHE A 125 5.53 -7.34 -3.00
CA PHE A 125 6.19 -8.62 -3.30
C PHE A 125 5.33 -9.84 -2.97
N ARG A 126 4.12 -9.62 -2.45
CA ARG A 126 3.20 -10.72 -2.27
C ARG A 126 2.66 -11.14 -3.63
N ASN A 127 3.22 -12.22 -4.16
CA ASN A 127 2.56 -12.96 -5.22
C ASN A 127 1.16 -13.32 -4.72
N PRO A 128 0.08 -13.01 -5.47
CA PRO A 128 -1.22 -13.56 -5.18
C PRO A 128 -1.06 -15.07 -5.32
N MET A 129 -0.80 -15.77 -4.22
CA MET A 129 -1.04 -17.20 -4.19
C MET A 129 -2.53 -17.31 -4.48
N THR A 130 -2.86 -17.73 -5.69
CA THR A 130 -4.20 -17.98 -6.23
C THR A 130 -4.81 -19.17 -5.49
N ARG A 131 -4.93 -19.06 -4.17
CA ARG A 131 -5.71 -19.98 -3.33
C ARG A 131 -7.18 -19.60 -3.53
N GLY A 132 -7.71 -19.92 -4.70
CA GLY A 132 -9.12 -19.76 -5.05
C GLY A 132 -9.44 -18.67 -6.09
N ARG A 133 -10.68 -18.72 -6.58
CA ARG A 133 -11.28 -17.73 -7.49
C ARG A 133 -11.66 -16.44 -6.73
N GLU A 134 -10.67 -15.72 -6.19
CA GLU A 134 -10.94 -14.39 -5.63
C GLU A 134 -11.05 -13.36 -6.75
N THR A 135 -12.06 -12.49 -6.66
CA THR A 135 -12.19 -11.35 -7.59
C THR A 135 -11.10 -10.31 -7.30
N PRO A 136 -10.73 -9.48 -8.29
CA PRO A 136 -9.77 -8.39 -8.08
C PRO A 136 -10.12 -7.48 -6.88
N GLU A 137 -11.41 -7.19 -6.67
CA GLU A 137 -11.89 -6.37 -5.56
C GLU A 137 -11.62 -7.05 -4.21
N GLN A 138 -11.88 -8.35 -4.09
CA GLN A 138 -11.61 -9.13 -2.88
C GLN A 138 -10.11 -9.14 -2.55
N GLN A 139 -9.26 -9.25 -3.57
CA GLN A 139 -7.81 -9.18 -3.40
C GLN A 139 -7.37 -7.81 -2.86
N CYS A 140 -7.93 -6.73 -3.40
CA CYS A 140 -7.67 -5.36 -2.94
C CYS A 140 -8.08 -5.18 -1.47
N GLU A 141 -9.31 -5.57 -1.12
CA GLU A 141 -9.83 -5.46 0.26
C GLU A 141 -8.99 -6.26 1.26
N ARG A 142 -8.58 -7.47 0.88
CA ARG A 142 -7.71 -8.31 1.71
C ARG A 142 -6.37 -7.63 1.98
N ARG A 143 -5.70 -7.10 0.94
CA ARG A 143 -4.40 -6.44 1.08
C ARG A 143 -4.47 -5.23 2.01
N VAL A 144 -5.50 -4.41 1.86
CA VAL A 144 -5.73 -3.26 2.75
C VAL A 144 -6.01 -3.71 4.19
N ARG A 145 -6.82 -4.75 4.38
CA ARG A 145 -7.11 -5.33 5.71
C ARG A 145 -5.84 -5.87 6.38
N GLU A 146 -4.97 -6.52 5.61
CA GLU A 146 -3.70 -7.05 6.08
C GLU A 146 -2.71 -5.94 6.42
N ALA A 147 -2.59 -4.91 5.58
CA ALA A 147 -1.78 -3.72 5.87
C ALA A 147 -2.24 -3.06 7.18
N LYS A 148 -3.55 -2.85 7.36
CA LYS A 148 -4.12 -2.37 8.64
C LYS A 148 -3.78 -3.32 9.80
N GLY A 149 -3.85 -4.62 9.57
CA GLY A 149 -3.44 -5.64 10.53
C GLY A 149 -1.96 -5.54 10.94
N GLN A 150 -1.06 -5.30 9.98
CA GLN A 150 0.37 -5.10 10.25
C GLN A 150 0.62 -3.80 11.01
N VAL A 151 -0.04 -2.71 10.62
CA VAL A 151 0.04 -1.42 11.32
C VAL A 151 -0.38 -1.57 12.78
N ARG A 152 -1.50 -2.27 13.05
CA ARG A 152 -1.93 -2.60 14.41
C ARG A 152 -0.89 -3.43 15.16
N ALA A 153 -0.41 -4.52 14.56
CA ALA A 153 0.61 -5.37 15.18
C ALA A 153 1.88 -4.57 15.54
N ILE A 154 2.31 -3.66 14.67
CA ILE A 154 3.44 -2.76 14.90
C ILE A 154 3.18 -1.78 16.05
N ARG A 155 1.97 -1.24 16.17
CA ARG A 155 1.59 -0.36 17.29
C ARG A 155 1.58 -1.13 18.61
N TRP A 156 1.03 -2.35 18.61
CA TRP A 156 1.03 -3.21 19.79
C TRP A 156 2.45 -3.59 20.22
N GLU A 157 3.31 -3.98 19.27
CA GLU A 157 4.73 -4.25 19.51
C GLU A 157 5.42 -3.06 20.18
N ARG A 158 5.14 -1.83 19.76
CA ARG A 158 5.70 -0.62 20.39
C ARG A 158 5.22 -0.39 21.81
N ARG A 159 3.99 -0.76 22.16
CA ARG A 159 3.50 -0.69 23.55
C ARG A 159 4.13 -1.79 24.40
N LEU A 160 4.22 -3.00 23.84
CA LEU A 160 4.91 -4.12 24.47
C LEU A 160 6.37 -3.80 24.77
N HIS A 161 7.11 -3.23 23.81
CA HIS A 161 8.51 -2.84 24.02
C HIS A 161 8.69 -1.85 25.18
N ARG A 162 7.74 -0.94 25.41
CA ARG A 162 7.78 -0.03 26.57
C ARG A 162 7.67 -0.81 27.87
N VAL A 163 6.64 -1.66 27.97
CA VAL A 163 6.44 -2.54 29.14
C VAL A 163 7.64 -3.47 29.37
N TRP A 164 8.25 -3.98 28.30
CA TRP A 164 9.43 -4.83 28.42
C TRP A 164 10.61 -4.06 29.00
N ASN A 165 10.88 -2.86 28.47
CA ASN A 165 11.96 -2.03 28.98
C ASN A 165 11.75 -1.68 30.46
N ASP A 166 10.51 -1.36 30.86
CA ASP A 166 10.19 -1.06 32.26
C ASP A 166 10.51 -2.25 33.17
N VAL A 167 10.02 -3.45 32.83
CA VAL A 167 10.28 -4.67 33.61
C VAL A 167 11.77 -5.04 33.61
N LEU A 168 12.46 -4.92 32.47
CA LEU A 168 13.89 -5.24 32.39
C LEU A 168 14.75 -4.27 33.21
N ASN A 169 14.42 -2.98 33.20
CA ASN A 169 15.08 -1.97 34.01
C ASN A 169 14.89 -2.26 35.51
N GLU A 170 13.68 -2.62 35.94
CA GLU A 170 13.39 -3.01 37.33
C GLU A 170 14.17 -4.25 37.77
N LEU A 171 14.43 -5.18 36.84
CA LEU A 171 15.22 -6.39 37.10
C LEU A 171 16.73 -6.14 36.97
N GLY A 172 17.18 -4.95 36.58
CA GLY A 172 18.58 -4.66 36.29
C GLY A 172 19.15 -5.45 35.10
N ALA A 173 18.30 -5.98 34.22
CA ALA A 173 18.69 -6.81 33.09
C ALA A 173 18.91 -5.95 31.83
N GLY A 174 20.13 -6.00 31.28
CA GLY A 174 20.45 -5.31 30.02
C GLY A 174 19.77 -5.93 28.80
N CYS A 175 19.66 -5.18 27.70
CA CYS A 175 19.03 -5.69 26.48
C CYS A 175 19.80 -6.83 25.78
N ALA A 176 21.10 -6.96 26.09
CA ALA A 176 21.96 -8.05 25.61
C ALA A 176 21.94 -9.29 26.51
N ASP A 177 21.24 -9.23 27.66
CA ASP A 177 21.11 -10.35 28.57
C ASP A 177 20.29 -11.48 27.93
N PRO A 178 20.76 -12.74 27.92
CA PRO A 178 19.96 -13.89 27.49
C PRO A 178 18.57 -13.95 28.15
N LEU A 179 18.47 -13.57 29.43
CA LEU A 179 17.21 -13.48 30.16
C LEU A 179 16.24 -12.50 29.48
N ALA A 180 16.73 -11.35 29.02
CA ALA A 180 15.90 -10.37 28.32
C ALA A 180 15.33 -10.94 27.01
N VAL A 181 16.13 -11.70 26.26
CA VAL A 181 15.66 -12.38 25.03
C VAL A 181 14.54 -13.37 25.34
N HIS A 182 14.70 -14.20 26.38
CA HIS A 182 13.68 -15.15 26.80
C HIS A 182 12.41 -14.48 27.31
N LEU A 183 12.53 -13.41 28.11
CA LEU A 183 11.39 -12.63 28.60
C LEU A 183 10.62 -11.97 27.47
N MET A 184 11.30 -11.43 26.45
CA MET A 184 10.66 -10.87 25.25
C MET A 184 9.97 -11.95 24.40
N ALA A 185 10.55 -13.14 24.28
CA ALA A 185 9.91 -14.25 23.57
C ALA A 185 8.65 -14.74 24.33
N TYR A 186 8.74 -14.86 25.64
CA TYR A 186 7.66 -15.27 26.52
C TYR A 186 6.50 -14.27 26.52
N SER A 187 6.79 -12.98 26.68
CA SER A 187 5.78 -11.92 26.67
C SER A 187 4.99 -11.86 25.35
N ARG A 188 5.66 -12.09 24.20
CA ARG A 188 5.00 -12.24 22.90
C ARG A 188 4.04 -13.44 22.88
N LYS A 189 4.43 -14.58 23.48
CA LYS A 189 3.57 -15.76 23.61
C LYS A 189 2.37 -15.47 24.51
N VAL A 190 2.57 -14.81 25.65
CA VAL A 190 1.49 -14.39 26.57
C VAL A 190 0.50 -13.48 25.83
N PHE A 191 0.97 -12.41 25.19
CA PHE A 191 0.12 -11.50 24.42
C PHE A 191 -0.63 -12.22 23.29
N GLY A 192 0.06 -13.13 22.58
CA GLY A 192 -0.56 -13.96 21.55
C GLY A 192 -1.65 -14.90 22.08
N ALA A 193 -1.44 -15.50 23.26
CA ALA A 193 -2.43 -16.34 23.93
C ALA A 193 -3.67 -15.52 24.35
N LEU A 194 -3.46 -14.36 24.98
CA LEU A 194 -4.53 -13.43 25.36
C LEU A 194 -5.34 -12.99 24.14
N ARG A 195 -4.66 -12.62 23.04
CA ARG A 195 -5.33 -12.21 21.79
C ARG A 195 -6.18 -13.32 21.18
N ARG A 196 -5.64 -14.55 21.07
CA ARG A 196 -6.38 -15.70 20.50
C ARG A 196 -7.57 -16.10 21.36
N THR A 197 -7.46 -15.96 22.67
CA THR A 197 -8.51 -16.32 23.63
C THR A 197 -9.41 -15.15 24.02
N ARG A 198 -9.25 -13.98 23.39
CA ARG A 198 -9.99 -12.74 23.73
C ARG A 198 -11.51 -12.95 23.75
N ARG A 199 -12.04 -13.57 22.69
CA ARG A 199 -13.48 -13.85 22.51
C ARG A 199 -13.92 -15.24 23.02
N THR A 200 -13.00 -16.01 23.58
CA THR A 200 -13.30 -17.38 24.07
C THR A 200 -13.73 -17.36 25.53
N ARG A 201 -14.30 -18.46 26.02
CA ARG A 201 -14.65 -18.60 27.44
C ARG A 201 -13.41 -18.41 28.34
N PRO A 202 -13.52 -17.79 29.52
CA PRO A 202 -12.39 -17.51 30.42
C PRO A 202 -11.52 -18.74 30.75
N VAL A 203 -12.12 -19.94 30.80
CA VAL A 203 -11.41 -21.21 31.04
C VAL A 203 -10.31 -21.45 30.00
N TRP A 204 -10.55 -21.13 28.73
CA TRP A 204 -9.56 -21.30 27.67
C TRP A 204 -8.39 -20.33 27.80
N ARG A 205 -8.65 -19.10 28.25
CA ARG A 205 -7.60 -18.12 28.54
C ARG A 205 -6.71 -18.61 29.68
N LYS A 206 -7.30 -19.09 30.78
CA LYS A 206 -6.56 -19.69 31.91
C LYS A 206 -5.72 -20.88 31.45
N LYS A 207 -6.31 -21.81 30.69
CA LYS A 207 -5.60 -22.97 30.13
C LYS A 207 -4.42 -22.57 29.22
N ALA A 208 -4.63 -21.57 28.36
CA ALA A 208 -3.57 -21.08 27.45
C ALA A 208 -2.41 -20.42 28.21
N LEU A 209 -2.69 -19.69 29.29
CA LEU A 209 -1.65 -19.09 30.14
C LEU A 209 -0.91 -20.13 30.97
N ALA A 210 -1.62 -21.12 31.55
CA ALA A 210 -1.01 -22.23 32.28
C ALA A 210 -0.03 -23.03 31.40
N GLY A 211 -0.38 -23.25 30.13
CA GLY A 211 0.53 -23.90 29.17
C GLY A 211 1.83 -23.11 28.92
N LEU A 212 1.85 -21.79 29.14
CA LEU A 212 3.06 -20.98 29.03
C LEU A 212 3.92 -21.04 30.31
N GLU A 213 3.33 -21.33 31.46
CA GLU A 213 4.09 -21.54 32.71
C GLU A 213 4.94 -22.80 32.61
N VAL A 214 4.39 -23.88 32.03
CA VAL A 214 5.16 -25.09 31.69
C VAL A 214 6.33 -24.77 30.77
N TRP A 215 6.11 -23.96 29.73
CA TRP A 215 7.16 -23.53 28.81
C TRP A 215 8.30 -22.79 29.53
N ALA A 216 8.01 -21.94 30.51
CA ALA A 216 9.05 -21.22 31.27
C ALA A 216 9.90 -22.18 32.13
N VAL A 217 9.26 -23.17 32.75
CA VAL A 217 9.93 -24.23 33.54
C VAL A 217 10.82 -25.09 32.64
N GLU A 218 10.35 -25.51 31.48
CA GLU A 218 11.10 -26.34 30.51
C GLU A 218 12.41 -25.66 30.04
N HIS A 219 12.48 -24.34 30.07
CA HIS A 219 13.68 -23.58 29.67
C HIS A 219 14.60 -23.26 30.85
N GLY A 220 14.30 -23.76 32.06
CA GLY A 220 15.14 -23.57 33.26
C GLY A 220 15.18 -22.13 33.75
N LEU A 221 14.14 -21.35 33.49
CA LEU A 221 14.13 -19.91 33.73
C LEU A 221 13.60 -19.58 35.14
N PRO A 222 14.16 -18.57 35.82
CA PRO A 222 13.70 -18.18 37.15
C PRO A 222 12.24 -17.71 37.11
N PRO A 223 11.35 -18.16 38.02
CA PRO A 223 9.91 -17.90 37.92
C PRO A 223 9.56 -16.42 38.11
N GLU A 224 10.25 -15.72 39.02
CA GLU A 224 9.92 -14.35 39.42
C GLU A 224 9.95 -13.35 38.22
N PRO A 225 11.03 -13.25 37.41
CA PRO A 225 11.04 -12.40 36.23
C PRO A 225 9.89 -12.67 35.24
N PHE A 226 9.51 -13.95 35.08
CA PHE A 226 8.47 -14.37 34.14
C PHE A 226 7.08 -14.02 34.66
N ASP A 227 6.84 -14.19 35.95
CA ASP A 227 5.59 -13.77 36.58
C ASP A 227 5.41 -12.25 36.52
N ARG A 228 6.47 -11.48 36.79
CA ARG A 228 6.44 -10.02 36.66
C ARG A 228 6.13 -9.59 35.23
N MET A 229 6.81 -10.19 34.25
CA MET A 229 6.56 -9.94 32.82
C MET A 229 5.14 -10.35 32.40
N LYS A 230 4.65 -11.50 32.88
CA LYS A 230 3.28 -11.99 32.63
C LYS A 230 2.25 -11.00 33.14
N GLN A 231 2.36 -10.56 34.39
CA GLN A 231 1.46 -9.60 35.01
C GLN A 231 1.44 -8.27 34.24
N ALA A 232 2.62 -7.75 33.88
CA ALA A 232 2.73 -6.50 33.13
C ALA A 232 2.07 -6.59 31.74
N VAL A 233 2.27 -7.71 31.01
CA VAL A 233 1.63 -7.95 29.71
C VAL A 233 0.11 -8.11 29.84
N VAL A 234 -0.36 -8.82 30.87
CA VAL A 234 -1.80 -8.98 31.17
C VAL A 234 -2.44 -7.62 31.47
N ALA A 235 -1.79 -6.80 32.29
CA ALA A 235 -2.25 -5.45 32.61
C ALA A 235 -2.32 -4.56 31.37
N LEU A 236 -1.27 -4.56 30.53
CA LEU A 236 -1.27 -3.85 29.26
C LEU A 236 -2.40 -4.31 28.34
N PHE A 237 -2.61 -5.62 28.21
CA PHE A 237 -3.66 -6.17 27.37
C PHE A 237 -5.05 -5.72 27.84
N ALA A 238 -5.30 -5.74 29.15
CA ALA A 238 -6.56 -5.27 29.73
C ALA A 238 -6.78 -3.76 29.51
N ASP A 239 -5.73 -2.94 29.61
CA ASP A 239 -5.79 -1.51 29.26
C ASP A 239 -6.15 -1.30 27.77
N MET A 240 -5.47 -2.00 26.87
CA MET A 240 -5.74 -1.94 25.44
C MET A 240 -7.16 -2.40 25.08
N GLU A 241 -7.66 -3.43 25.76
CA GLU A 241 -9.03 -3.92 25.61
C GLU A 241 -10.04 -2.87 26.03
N ARG A 242 -9.85 -2.24 27.20
CA ARG A 242 -10.74 -1.16 27.69
C ARG A 242 -10.77 0.04 26.74
N ARG A 243 -9.66 0.33 26.05
CA ARG A 243 -9.56 1.43 25.07
C ARG A 243 -10.03 1.07 23.67
N GLY A 244 -10.44 -0.19 23.42
CA GLY A 244 -10.83 -0.64 22.08
C GLY A 244 -9.67 -0.73 21.08
N GLU A 245 -8.41 -0.77 21.54
CA GLU A 245 -7.23 -0.80 20.66
C GLU A 245 -6.93 -2.19 20.08
N LEU A 246 -7.69 -3.20 20.51
CA LEU A 246 -7.54 -4.60 20.09
C LEU A 246 -8.44 -4.98 18.90
N ASP A 247 -9.30 -4.07 18.43
CA ASP A 247 -10.19 -4.25 17.27
C ASP A 247 -9.62 -3.58 15.99
#